data_AF-A0A064CFW8-F1
#
_entry.id   AF-A0A064CFW8-F1
#
_cell.length_a   1.000
_cell.length_b   1.000
_cell.length_c   1.000
_cell.angle_alpha   90.00
_cell.angle_beta   90.00
_cell.angle_gamma   90.00
#
_symmetry.space_group_name_H-M   'P 1'
#
loop_
_entity.id
_entity.type
_entity.pdbx_description
1 polymer ?
#
loop_
_entity_poly.entity_id
_entity_poly.type
_entity_poly.pdbx_seq_one_letter_code
_entity_poly.pdbx_strand_id
1 'polypeptide(L)'
;MAGPRPNGSFTLSGILPTSMDPRVASENFTAEWLAAIVSITGRLVAPFARYREEQEIAMLPGTLLLLAGLVDVPGLTGSVVLLAEPGDAPGLPADSAALKEAVIQQVTAALARPDVTVNTPGRFAFRPPS
;
A
#
# COMPACT_ATOMS: atom_id res chain seq x y z
N MET A 1 -10.01 -9.02 8.23
CA MET A 1 -9.08 -10.08 7.80
C MET A 1 -8.52 -9.64 6.46
N ALA A 2 -7.22 -9.38 6.37
CA ALA A 2 -6.58 -9.07 5.08
C ALA A 2 -6.77 -10.28 4.16
N GLY A 3 -7.02 -10.08 2.86
CA GLY A 3 -7.02 -11.20 1.92
C GLY A 3 -5.61 -11.80 1.76
N PRO A 4 -5.43 -12.85 0.96
CA PRO A 4 -4.16 -13.53 0.82
C PRO A 4 -3.05 -12.60 0.36
N ARG A 5 -1.88 -12.74 0.97
CA ARG A 5 -0.67 -12.04 0.58
C ARG A 5 -0.29 -12.41 -0.87
N PRO A 6 -0.10 -11.42 -1.76
CA PRO A 6 0.39 -11.67 -3.11
C PRO A 6 1.75 -12.37 -3.09
N ASN A 7 1.89 -13.42 -3.91
CA ASN A 7 3.14 -14.16 -4.12
C ASN A 7 3.65 -14.07 -5.57
N GLY A 8 3.03 -13.23 -6.39
CA GLY A 8 3.38 -13.01 -7.78
C GLY A 8 2.73 -11.73 -8.31
N SER A 9 3.09 -11.36 -9.55
CA SER A 9 2.49 -10.22 -10.25
C SER A 9 1.04 -10.51 -10.66
N PHE A 10 0.19 -9.50 -10.68
CA PHE A 10 -1.23 -9.66 -11.02
C PHE A 10 -1.82 -8.40 -11.66
N THR A 11 -2.90 -8.58 -12.41
CA THR A 11 -3.70 -7.47 -12.95
C THR A 11 -4.95 -7.30 -12.11
N LEU A 12 -5.30 -6.05 -11.80
CA LEU A 12 -6.51 -5.74 -11.03
C LEU A 12 -7.77 -6.03 -11.85
N SER A 13 -8.68 -6.85 -11.31
CA SER A 13 -10.01 -7.07 -11.90
C SER A 13 -11.05 -6.04 -11.46
N GLY A 14 -10.79 -5.34 -10.36
CA GLY A 14 -11.65 -4.33 -9.77
C GLY A 14 -10.82 -3.15 -9.23
N ILE A 15 -11.51 -2.14 -8.69
CA ILE A 15 -10.82 -1.04 -8.01
C ILE A 15 -10.12 -1.60 -6.77
N LEU A 16 -8.83 -1.34 -6.63
CA LEU A 16 -8.09 -1.62 -5.41
C LEU A 16 -7.93 -0.32 -4.62
N PRO A 17 -8.68 -0.13 -3.52
CA PRO A 17 -8.46 0.98 -2.61
C PRO A 17 -7.16 0.78 -1.83
N THR A 18 -6.35 1.82 -1.75
CA THR A 18 -5.13 1.89 -0.94
C THR A 18 -5.11 3.20 -0.14
N SER A 19 -4.19 3.35 0.81
CA SER A 19 -4.02 4.60 1.57
C SER A 19 -2.57 5.03 1.53
N MET A 20 -2.34 6.35 1.51
CA MET A 20 -1.01 6.94 1.70
C MET A 20 -0.51 6.86 3.15
N ASP A 21 -1.39 6.60 4.13
CA ASP A 21 -0.98 6.44 5.53
C ASP A 21 -0.83 4.95 5.87
N PRO A 22 0.39 4.46 6.18
CA PRO A 22 0.59 3.07 6.56
C PRO A 22 -0.25 2.63 7.77
N ARG A 23 -0.58 3.54 8.71
CA ARG A 23 -1.44 3.22 9.85
C ARG A 23 -2.88 2.97 9.42
N VAL A 24 -3.39 3.76 8.47
CA VAL A 24 -4.75 3.55 7.96
C VAL A 24 -4.81 2.29 7.10
N ALA A 25 -3.85 2.11 6.19
CA ALA A 25 -3.79 0.95 5.29
C ALA A 25 -3.73 -0.40 6.04
N SER A 26 -3.07 -0.41 7.20
CA SER A 26 -2.84 -1.62 8.01
C SER A 26 -3.73 -1.74 9.24
N GLU A 27 -4.70 -0.84 9.42
CA GLU A 27 -5.52 -0.76 10.62
C GLU A 27 -4.69 -0.68 11.92
N ASN A 28 -3.79 0.31 12.00
CA ASN A 28 -2.77 0.47 13.05
C ASN A 28 -1.85 -0.75 13.19
N PHE A 29 -1.37 -1.28 12.07
CA PHE A 29 -0.47 -2.45 12.01
C PHE A 29 -1.06 -3.72 12.63
N THR A 30 -2.40 -3.84 12.67
CA THR A 30 -3.10 -5.06 13.08
C THR A 30 -3.36 -6.01 11.90
N ALA A 31 -3.24 -5.52 10.66
CA ALA A 31 -3.30 -6.35 9.46
C ALA A 31 -2.18 -7.40 9.44
N GLU A 32 -2.49 -8.60 8.95
CA GLU A 32 -1.57 -9.74 8.89
C GLU A 32 -0.32 -9.46 8.03
N TRP A 33 -0.48 -8.62 7.01
CA TRP A 33 0.61 -8.19 6.13
C TRP A 33 0.30 -6.82 5.54
N LEU A 34 1.33 -6.16 5.02
CA LEU A 34 1.26 -4.83 4.42
C LEU A 34 1.90 -4.84 3.03
N ALA A 35 1.31 -4.11 2.08
CA ALA A 35 1.93 -3.78 0.80
C ALA A 35 2.32 -2.31 0.75
N ALA A 36 3.50 -2.02 0.21
CA ALA A 36 3.84 -0.71 -0.32
C ALA A 36 3.76 -0.78 -1.85
N ILE A 37 3.03 0.15 -2.44
CA ILE A 37 2.74 0.14 -3.88
C ILE A 37 3.28 1.40 -4.52
N VAL A 38 4.14 1.24 -5.51
CA VAL A 38 4.53 2.31 -6.42
C VAL A 38 3.52 2.34 -7.55
N SER A 39 2.66 3.35 -7.57
CA SER A 39 1.63 3.51 -8.62
C SER A 39 1.92 4.73 -9.49
N ILE A 40 1.66 4.61 -10.78
CA ILE A 40 1.73 5.70 -11.76
C ILE A 40 0.33 6.21 -12.07
N THR A 41 -0.65 5.31 -12.19
CA THR A 41 -2.03 5.63 -12.58
C THR A 41 -3.00 5.71 -11.40
N GLY A 42 -2.51 5.50 -10.17
CA GLY A 42 -3.28 5.65 -8.94
C GLY A 42 -3.83 7.07 -8.79
N ARG A 43 -5.08 7.19 -8.33
CA ARG A 43 -5.75 8.49 -8.16
C ARG A 43 -5.99 8.78 -6.70
N LEU A 44 -5.47 9.91 -6.22
CA LEU A 44 -5.86 10.42 -4.91
C LEU A 44 -7.34 10.81 -4.95
N VAL A 45 -8.18 10.05 -4.24
CA VAL A 45 -9.63 10.29 -4.14
C VAL A 45 -10.01 10.91 -2.79
N ALA A 46 -9.07 11.02 -1.86
CA ALA A 46 -9.25 11.61 -0.54
C ALA A 46 -10.04 12.95 -0.53
N PRO A 47 -9.84 13.92 -1.46
CA PRO A 47 -10.64 15.15 -1.47
C PRO A 47 -12.16 14.95 -1.59
N PHE A 48 -12.56 13.86 -2.24
CA PHE A 48 -13.97 13.49 -2.50
C PHE A 48 -14.50 12.44 -1.53
N ALA A 49 -13.64 11.84 -0.71
CA ALA A 49 -14.02 10.80 0.24
C ALA A 49 -14.73 11.38 1.47
N ARG A 50 -15.57 10.55 2.11
CA ARG A 50 -16.21 10.88 3.39
C ARG A 50 -15.19 11.09 4.51
N TYR A 51 -14.12 10.31 4.51
CA TYR A 51 -13.02 10.33 5.48
C TYR A 51 -11.74 10.70 4.74
N ARG A 52 -11.43 12.00 4.69
CA ARG A 52 -10.30 12.53 3.87
C ARG A 52 -8.94 12.20 4.48
N GLU A 53 -8.91 12.11 5.80
CA GLU A 53 -7.76 11.74 6.62
C GLU A 53 -7.27 10.31 6.34
N GLU A 54 -8.12 9.45 5.78
CA GLU A 54 -7.71 8.10 5.34
C GLU A 54 -6.85 8.13 4.06
N GLN A 55 -6.69 9.29 3.43
CA GLN A 55 -5.76 9.54 2.32
C GLN A 55 -5.82 8.46 1.22
N GLU A 56 -7.05 8.13 0.82
CA GLU A 56 -7.30 7.03 -0.11
C GLU A 56 -6.76 7.34 -1.51
N ILE A 57 -6.04 6.37 -2.05
CA ILE A 57 -5.68 6.26 -3.46
C ILE A 57 -6.48 5.11 -4.07
N ALA A 58 -7.16 5.36 -5.16
CA ALA A 58 -7.84 4.34 -5.93
C ALA A 58 -6.96 3.87 -7.09
N MET A 59 -6.66 2.58 -7.15
CA MET A 59 -6.06 1.94 -8.33
C MET A 59 -7.16 1.31 -9.19
N LEU A 60 -7.06 1.50 -10.50
CA LEU A 60 -8.14 1.16 -11.43
C LEU A 60 -8.05 -0.29 -11.91
N PRO A 61 -9.19 -0.90 -12.32
CA PRO A 61 -9.18 -2.17 -13.02
C PRO A 61 -8.25 -2.11 -14.24
N GLY A 62 -7.54 -3.20 -14.52
CA GLY A 62 -6.57 -3.30 -15.61
C GLY A 62 -5.16 -2.83 -15.25
N THR A 63 -4.94 -2.21 -14.07
CA THR A 63 -3.57 -1.91 -13.61
C THR A 63 -2.81 -3.21 -13.35
N LEU A 64 -1.62 -3.34 -13.96
CA LEU A 64 -0.68 -4.42 -13.71
C LEU A 64 0.22 -4.04 -12.52
N LEU A 65 0.25 -4.89 -11.49
CA LEU A 65 1.16 -4.76 -10.35
C LEU A 65 2.19 -5.88 -10.40
N LEU A 66 3.46 -5.49 -10.53
CA LEU A 66 4.60 -6.39 -10.50
C LEU A 66 5.09 -6.60 -9.07
N LEU A 67 5.41 -7.84 -8.72
CA LEU A 67 6.09 -8.13 -7.45
C LEU A 67 7.53 -7.61 -7.52
N ALA A 68 7.80 -6.51 -6.84
CA ALA A 68 9.09 -5.82 -6.83
C ALA A 68 10.03 -6.33 -5.71
N GLY A 69 9.50 -7.14 -4.78
CA GLY A 69 10.27 -7.81 -3.74
C GLY A 69 9.63 -7.70 -2.36
N LEU A 70 10.45 -7.94 -1.35
CA LEU A 70 10.09 -7.86 0.06
C LEU A 70 11.10 -6.97 0.78
N VAL A 71 10.65 -6.30 1.84
CA VAL A 71 11.52 -5.54 2.73
C VAL A 71 11.11 -5.74 4.18
N ASP A 72 12.09 -6.06 5.03
CA ASP A 72 11.90 -6.12 6.46
C ASP A 72 12.00 -4.72 7.05
N VAL A 73 11.03 -4.36 7.90
CA VAL A 73 11.01 -3.07 8.59
C VAL A 73 11.09 -3.33 10.09
N PRO A 74 12.07 -2.74 10.81
CA PRO A 74 12.15 -2.87 12.26
C PRO A 74 10.84 -2.46 12.94
N GLY A 75 10.33 -3.30 13.83
CA GLY A 75 9.07 -3.07 14.54
C GLY A 75 7.84 -3.73 13.90
N LEU A 76 7.97 -4.33 12.71
CA LEU A 76 6.95 -5.23 12.14
C LEU A 76 7.34 -6.69 12.32
N THR A 77 6.35 -7.56 12.56
CA THR A 77 6.54 -9.01 12.68
C THR A 77 6.73 -9.70 11.33
N GLY A 78 6.39 -9.04 10.22
CA GLY A 78 6.53 -9.58 8.86
C GLY A 78 7.04 -8.53 7.86
N SER A 79 7.57 -9.02 6.73
CA SER A 79 8.08 -8.15 5.66
C SER A 79 6.95 -7.44 4.91
N VAL A 80 7.18 -6.19 4.56
CA VAL A 80 6.31 -5.42 3.65
C VAL A 80 6.49 -5.96 2.23
N VAL A 81 5.38 -6.21 1.53
CA VAL A 81 5.38 -6.59 0.11
C VAL A 81 5.55 -5.36 -0.74
N LEU A 82 6.50 -5.38 -1.67
CA LEU A 82 6.72 -4.29 -2.62
C LEU A 82 6.03 -4.63 -3.94
N LEU A 83 5.12 -3.76 -4.36
CA LEU A 83 4.45 -3.84 -5.66
C LEU A 83 4.77 -2.58 -6.47
N ALA A 84 4.92 -2.74 -7.78
CA ALA A 84 5.16 -1.62 -8.68
C ALA A 84 4.31 -1.74 -9.95
N GLU A 85 3.66 -0.66 -10.33
CA GLU A 85 3.13 -0.49 -11.68
C GLU A 85 4.29 -0.23 -12.65
N PRO A 86 4.37 -0.94 -13.79
CA PRO A 86 5.43 -0.72 -14.75
C PRO A 86 5.26 0.63 -15.46
N GLY A 87 6.36 1.33 -15.66
CA GLY A 87 6.42 2.58 -16.41
C GLY A 87 7.32 3.61 -15.75
N ASP A 88 7.37 4.80 -16.36
CA ASP A 88 8.16 5.94 -15.88
C ASP A 88 7.24 7.08 -15.48
N ALA A 89 7.52 7.69 -14.33
CA ALA A 89 6.86 8.91 -13.86
C ALA A 89 7.83 9.78 -13.04
N PRO A 90 7.59 11.10 -12.95
CA PRO A 90 8.39 11.95 -12.08
C PRO A 90 8.27 11.54 -10.61
N GLY A 91 9.40 11.51 -9.90
CA GLY A 91 9.43 11.24 -8.45
C GLY A 91 9.35 9.75 -8.07
N LEU A 92 9.43 8.84 -9.05
CA LEU A 92 9.60 7.42 -8.75
C LEU A 92 10.98 7.15 -8.11
N PRO A 93 11.10 6.13 -7.23
CA PRO A 93 12.40 5.67 -6.75
C PRO A 93 13.32 5.30 -7.92
N ALA A 94 14.60 5.70 -7.83
CA ALA A 94 15.57 5.46 -8.90
C ALA A 94 15.82 3.97 -9.17
N ASP A 95 15.75 3.15 -8.12
CA ASP A 95 15.97 1.71 -8.18
C ASP A 95 15.30 0.97 -7.01
N SER A 96 15.49 -0.35 -6.94
CA SER A 96 14.97 -1.20 -5.87
C SER A 96 15.53 -0.84 -4.49
N ALA A 97 16.78 -0.39 -4.39
CA ALA A 97 17.38 -0.02 -3.11
C ALA A 97 16.74 1.27 -2.57
N ALA A 98 16.57 2.29 -3.43
CA ALA A 98 15.89 3.53 -3.10
C ALA A 98 14.41 3.28 -2.72
N LEU A 99 13.72 2.36 -3.41
CA LEU A 99 12.37 1.95 -3.03
C LEU A 99 12.33 1.33 -1.63
N LYS A 100 13.21 0.37 -1.34
CA LYS A 100 13.29 -0.27 -0.03
C LYS A 100 13.56 0.74 1.08
N GLU A 101 14.50 1.65 0.86
CA GLU A 101 14.83 2.70 1.82
C GLU A 101 13.62 3.62 2.08
N ALA A 102 12.95 4.09 1.03
CA ALA A 102 11.76 4.93 1.17
C ALA A 102 10.64 4.23 1.95
N VAL A 103 10.41 2.94 1.69
CA VAL A 103 9.41 2.15 2.43
C VAL A 103 9.80 1.97 3.89
N ILE A 104 11.06 1.63 4.18
CA ILE A 104 11.56 1.53 5.55
C ILE A 104 11.35 2.85 6.29
N GLN A 105 11.73 3.98 5.70
CA GLN A 105 11.59 5.30 6.31
C GLN A 105 10.11 5.63 6.58
N GLN A 106 9.22 5.48 5.60
CA GLN A 106 7.81 5.81 5.75
C GLN A 106 7.11 4.94 6.79
N VAL A 107 7.35 3.62 6.78
CA VAL A 107 6.72 2.69 7.71
C VAL A 107 7.29 2.88 9.13
N THR A 108 8.60 3.11 9.28
CA THR A 108 9.22 3.40 10.58
C THR A 108 8.67 4.70 11.17
N ALA A 109 8.55 5.75 10.36
CA ALA A 109 7.93 7.00 10.79
C ALA A 109 6.46 6.82 11.17
N ALA A 110 5.72 5.96 10.47
CA ALA A 110 4.36 5.61 10.84
C ALA A 110 4.29 4.86 12.18
N LEU A 111 5.14 3.86 12.41
CA LEU A 111 5.21 3.13 13.69
C LEU A 111 5.47 4.05 14.89
N ALA A 112 6.30 5.09 14.71
CA ALA A 112 6.63 6.04 15.77
C ALA A 112 5.48 7.01 16.13
N ARG A 113 4.47 7.16 15.28
CA ARG A 113 3.28 7.99 15.57
C ARG A 113 2.30 7.24 16.48
N PRO A 114 1.40 7.91 17.21
CA PRO A 114 0.28 7.25 17.88
C PRO A 114 -0.68 6.56 16.90
N ASP A 115 -1.51 5.65 17.41
CA ASP A 115 -2.61 5.06 16.65
C ASP A 115 -3.58 6.13 16.13
N VAL A 116 -4.10 5.90 14.94
CA VAL A 116 -5.09 6.78 14.29
C VAL A 116 -6.48 6.15 14.34
N THR A 117 -7.51 6.99 14.24
CA THR A 117 -8.87 6.49 14.03
C THR A 117 -9.00 5.91 12.61
N VAL A 118 -9.37 4.63 12.53
CA VAL A 118 -9.70 3.95 11.28
C VAL A 118 -11.21 3.99 11.10
N ASN A 119 -11.70 4.81 10.17
CA ASN A 119 -13.14 5.02 9.96
C ASN A 119 -13.76 3.95 9.07
N THR A 120 -12.96 3.30 8.22
CA THR A 120 -13.42 2.25 7.30
C THR A 120 -12.64 0.93 7.43
N PRO A 121 -12.82 0.18 8.54
CA PRO A 121 -12.16 -1.12 8.72
C PRO A 121 -12.39 -2.07 7.53
N GLY A 122 -11.32 -2.75 7.11
CA GLY A 122 -11.31 -3.69 5.99
C GLY A 122 -11.40 -3.06 4.61
N ARG A 123 -11.45 -1.72 4.48
CA ARG A 123 -11.51 -1.05 3.18
C ARG A 123 -10.26 -1.30 2.35
N PHE A 124 -9.09 -1.19 2.96
CA PHE A 124 -7.78 -1.32 2.30
C PHE A 124 -7.23 -2.75 2.32
N ALA A 125 -8.03 -3.72 2.80
CA ALA A 125 -7.67 -5.12 2.73
C ALA A 125 -7.65 -5.57 1.27
N PHE A 126 -6.51 -6.12 0.83
CA PHE A 126 -6.42 -6.73 -0.49
C PHE A 126 -7.44 -7.87 -0.62
N ARG A 127 -8.14 -7.92 -1.75
CA ARG A 127 -9.03 -9.02 -2.11
C ARG A 127 -8.60 -9.49 -3.50
N PRO A 128 -8.04 -10.71 -3.63
CA PRO A 128 -7.65 -11.20 -4.94
C PRO A 128 -8.89 -11.32 -5.85
N PRO A 129 -8.71 -11.26 -7.17
CA PRO A 129 -9.75 -11.67 -8.10
C PRO A 129 -10.22 -13.10 -7.77
N SER A 130 -11.54 -13.29 -7.79
CA SER A 130 -12.19 -14.60 -7.75
C SER A 130 -11.96 -15.38 -9.04
#